data_AF-A0A4Y2P8U7-F1
#
_entry.id   AF-A0A4Y2P8U7-F1
#
_cell.length_a   1.000
_cell.length_b   1.000
_cell.length_c   1.000
_cell.angle_alpha   90.00
_cell.angle_beta   90.00
_cell.angle_gamma   90.00
#
_symmetry.space_group_name_H-M   'P 1'
#
loop_
_entity.id
_entity.type
_entity.pdbx_description
1 polymer ?
#
loop_
_entity_poly.entity_id
_entity_poly.type
_entity_poly.pdbx_seq_one_letter_code
_entity_poly.pdbx_strand_id
1 'polypeptide(L)'
;MLANLIYILPMLLGRTFDARYDRVGIDIFPQSELDKARVIPEPESISRYETTDSAEEVRNLLEVSADLALKVKAGKVDFKGTGSYLKDTSKLGRIVEILTRFKFKTVRSLDTLVFL
;
A
#
# COMPACT_ATOMS: atom_id res chain seq x y z
N MET A 1 -25.63 5.31 -7.30
CA MET A 1 -24.99 3.98 -7.26
C MET A 1 -23.54 4.21 -6.91
N LEU A 2 -23.21 4.10 -5.61
CA LEU A 2 -21.85 4.35 -5.11
C LEU A 2 -20.97 3.18 -5.55
N ALA A 3 -20.09 3.42 -6.52
CA ALA A 3 -19.02 2.48 -6.83
C ALA A 3 -18.13 2.40 -5.59
N ASN A 4 -18.21 1.29 -4.86
CA ASN A 4 -17.23 0.93 -3.84
C ASN A 4 -15.91 0.64 -4.55
N LEU A 5 -15.13 1.69 -4.85
CA LEU A 5 -13.76 1.53 -5.31
C LEU A 5 -12.96 0.88 -4.17
N ILE A 6 -12.66 -0.40 -4.33
CA ILE A 6 -11.66 -1.12 -3.57
C ILE A 6 -10.31 -0.54 -4.03
N TYR A 7 -9.78 0.47 -3.35
CA TYR A 7 -8.47 1.02 -3.69
C TYR A 7 -7.43 0.54 -2.69
N ILE A 8 -6.60 -0.41 -3.15
CA ILE A 8 -5.16 -0.19 -3.08
C ILE A 8 -4.95 0.91 -4.12
N LEU A 9 -4.28 2.03 -3.81
CA LEU A 9 -3.87 3.01 -4.82
C LEU A 9 -3.37 2.23 -6.05
N PRO A 10 -4.12 2.17 -7.17
CA PRO A 10 -3.69 1.34 -8.28
C PRO A 10 -2.50 2.09 -8.87
N MET A 11 -1.31 1.64 -8.47
CA MET A 11 -0.05 2.08 -9.02
C MET A 11 0.02 1.51 -10.43
N LEU A 12 -0.69 2.19 -11.33
CA LEU A 12 -0.69 1.90 -12.75
C LEU A 12 0.59 2.49 -13.34
N LEU A 13 1.34 1.64 -14.02
CA LEU A 13 2.56 2.08 -14.68
C LEU A 13 2.21 3.18 -15.69
N GLY A 14 2.98 4.27 -15.69
CA GLY A 14 2.75 5.41 -16.56
C GLY A 14 1.61 6.36 -16.16
N ARG A 15 0.95 6.14 -15.02
CA ARG A 15 -0.06 7.08 -14.50
C ARG A 15 0.56 8.05 -13.49
N THR A 16 0.31 9.35 -13.68
CA THR A 16 0.75 10.37 -12.73
C THR A 16 -0.06 10.35 -11.44
N PHE A 17 0.54 10.80 -10.34
CA PHE A 17 -0.12 10.94 -9.04
C PHE A 17 0.27 12.27 -8.39
N ASP A 18 -0.73 13.04 -7.98
CA ASP A 18 -0.54 14.28 -7.23
C ASP A 18 -0.44 13.97 -5.74
N ALA A 19 0.80 14.01 -5.22
CA ALA A 19 1.08 13.73 -3.82
C ALA A 19 0.57 14.79 -2.83
N ARG A 20 0.21 16.01 -3.31
CA ARG A 20 -0.31 17.09 -2.44
C ARG A 20 -1.79 16.92 -2.15
N TYR A 21 -2.55 16.48 -3.17
CA TYR A 21 -4.00 16.34 -3.07
C TYR A 21 -4.48 14.88 -3.04
N ASP A 22 -3.54 13.93 -3.08
CA ASP A 22 -3.78 12.48 -3.12
C ASP A 22 -4.69 12.08 -4.29
N ARG A 23 -4.42 12.63 -5.48
CA ARG A 23 -5.26 12.42 -6.68
C ARG A 23 -4.52 11.69 -7.79
N VAL A 24 -5.24 10.78 -8.43
CA VAL A 24 -4.80 10.12 -9.65
C VAL A 24 -4.83 11.12 -10.80
N GLY A 25 -3.73 11.21 -11.55
CA GLY A 25 -3.59 12.09 -12.70
C GLY A 25 -3.77 11.35 -14.03
N ILE A 26 -3.16 11.91 -15.07
CA ILE A 26 -3.21 11.40 -16.45
C ILE A 26 -2.16 10.32 -16.69
N ASP A 27 -2.40 9.47 -17.69
CA ASP A 27 -1.40 8.58 -18.27
C ASP A 27 -0.45 9.37 -19.16
N ILE A 28 0.86 9.19 -18.96
CA ILE A 28 1.92 9.90 -19.71
C ILE A 28 2.60 9.03 -20.76
N PHE A 29 2.29 7.73 -20.81
CA PHE A 29 2.78 6.81 -21.82
C PHE A 29 1.63 6.14 -22.56
N PRO A 30 1.76 5.91 -23.88
CA PRO A 30 0.79 5.12 -24.62
C PRO A 30 0.84 3.65 -24.16
N GLN A 31 -0.31 2.98 -24.18
CA GLN A 31 -0.45 1.59 -23.73
C GLN A 31 0.55 0.64 -24.42
N SER A 32 0.85 0.89 -25.70
CA SER A 32 1.80 0.08 -26.47
C SER A 32 3.23 0.06 -25.91
N GLU A 33 3.65 1.10 -25.19
CA GLU A 33 4.95 1.11 -24.49
C GLU A 33 4.84 0.42 -23.13
N LEU A 34 3.71 0.56 -22.43
CA LEU A 34 3.45 -0.14 -21.17
C LEU A 34 3.40 -1.66 -21.35
N ASP A 35 2.91 -2.14 -22.48
CA ASP A 35 2.86 -3.56 -22.81
C ASP A 35 4.26 -4.18 -23.00
N LYS A 36 5.28 -3.35 -23.25
CA LYS A 36 6.69 -3.75 -23.34
C LYS A 36 7.41 -3.69 -21.99
N ALA A 37 6.72 -3.31 -20.91
CA ALA A 37 7.31 -3.20 -19.60
C ALA A 37 7.97 -4.52 -19.18
N ARG A 38 9.18 -4.41 -18.62
CA ARG A 38 9.94 -5.58 -18.21
C ARG A 38 9.37 -6.11 -16.90
N VAL A 39 8.89 -7.34 -16.94
CA VAL A 39 8.49 -8.08 -15.75
C VAL A 39 9.67 -8.90 -15.25
N ILE A 40 10.13 -8.61 -14.04
CA ILE A 40 11.21 -9.34 -13.38
C ILE A 40 10.57 -10.24 -12.31
N PRO A 41 10.70 -11.58 -12.43
CA PRO A 41 10.30 -12.49 -11.37
C PRO A 41 11.13 -12.23 -10.12
N GLU A 42 10.47 -11.90 -9.01
CA GLU A 42 11.10 -11.68 -7.71
C GLU A 42 10.25 -12.33 -6.61
N PRO A 43 10.18 -13.67 -6.59
CA PRO A 43 9.43 -14.38 -5.57
C PRO A 43 10.11 -14.19 -4.21
N GLU A 44 9.38 -13.63 -3.26
CA GLU A 44 9.80 -13.50 -1.87
C GLU A 44 8.59 -13.81 -0.98
N SER A 45 8.81 -14.59 0.07
CA SER A 45 7.80 -14.90 1.08
C SER A 45 8.38 -14.64 2.45
N ILE A 46 7.80 -13.69 3.17
CA ILE A 46 8.22 -13.30 4.51
C ILE A 46 7.01 -13.42 5.43
N SER A 47 7.21 -14.11 6.54
CA SER A 47 6.29 -14.10 7.67
C SER A 47 6.96 -13.40 8.84
N ARG A 48 6.25 -12.47 9.48
CA ARG A 48 6.68 -11.80 10.71
C ARG A 48 5.52 -11.77 11.69
N TYR A 49 5.81 -11.96 12.98
CA TYR A 49 4.85 -11.79 14.05
C TYR A 49 5.44 -10.86 15.10
N GLU A 50 4.62 -9.96 15.64
CA GLU A 50 5.00 -9.07 16.74
C GLU A 50 3.83 -9.00 17.72
N THR A 51 4.15 -8.93 19.02
CA THR A 51 3.15 -8.51 20.02
C THR A 51 3.02 -7.01 19.88
N THR A 52 1.82 -6.51 19.64
CA THR A 52 1.64 -5.07 19.38
C THR A 52 0.82 -4.43 20.50
N ASP A 53 1.38 -3.43 21.16
CA ASP A 53 0.74 -2.63 22.21
C ASP A 53 0.48 -1.18 21.76
N SER A 54 1.14 -0.73 20.69
CA SER A 54 1.02 0.64 20.17
C SER A 54 0.72 0.71 18.68
N ALA A 55 0.15 1.83 18.22
CA ALA A 55 -0.09 2.07 16.79
C ALA A 55 1.21 2.21 15.98
N GLU A 56 2.33 2.50 16.65
CA GLU A 56 3.65 2.57 16.04
C GLU A 56 4.18 1.19 15.68
N GLU A 57 4.12 0.23 16.61
CA GLU A 57 4.52 -1.17 16.36
C GLU A 57 3.71 -1.77 15.22
N VAL A 58 2.40 -1.52 15.22
CA VAL A 58 1.52 -1.90 14.13
C VAL A 58 2.00 -1.33 12.80
N ARG A 59 2.22 -0.01 12.73
CA ARG A 59 2.70 0.65 11.52
C ARG A 59 4.03 0.05 11.04
N ASN A 60 4.94 -0.22 11.96
CA ASN A 60 6.27 -0.77 11.67
C ASN A 60 6.17 -2.20 11.15
N LEU A 61 5.36 -3.05 11.78
CA LEU A 61 5.08 -4.41 11.31
C LEU A 61 4.48 -4.42 9.91
N LEU A 62 3.57 -3.47 9.62
CA LEU A 62 2.95 -3.32 8.31
C LEU A 62 3.85 -2.66 7.25
N GLU A 63 5.03 -2.16 7.63
CA GLU A 63 5.97 -1.42 6.77
C GLU A 63 5.32 -0.17 6.12
N VAL A 64 4.46 0.53 6.85
CA VAL A 64 3.75 1.72 6.35
C VAL A 64 4.42 3.01 6.86
N SER A 65 4.54 4.03 6.01
CA SER A 65 5.09 5.33 6.44
C SER A 65 4.14 6.04 7.41
N ALA A 66 4.67 6.89 8.28
CA ALA A 66 3.86 7.67 9.23
C ALA A 66 2.84 8.58 8.52
N ASP A 67 3.23 9.23 7.42
CA ASP A 67 2.34 10.07 6.60
C ASP A 67 1.18 9.25 6.03
N LEU A 68 1.46 8.09 5.43
CA LEU A 68 0.43 7.23 4.85
C LEU A 68 -0.52 6.70 5.94
N ALA A 69 0.02 6.28 7.10
CA ALA A 69 -0.79 5.84 8.23
C ALA A 69 -1.74 6.94 8.73
N LEU A 70 -1.28 8.18 8.80
CA LEU A 70 -2.12 9.33 9.16
C LEU A 70 -3.19 9.61 8.12
N LYS A 71 -2.87 9.55 6.82
CA LYS A 71 -3.84 9.71 5.74
C LYS A 71 -4.92 8.64 5.77
N VAL A 72 -4.56 7.39 6.08
CA VAL A 72 -5.51 6.28 6.25
C VAL A 72 -6.41 6.51 7.47
N LYS A 73 -5.84 6.89 8.62
CA LYS A 73 -6.61 7.21 9.85
C LYS A 73 -7.55 8.40 9.66
N ALA A 74 -7.11 9.43 8.93
CA ALA A 74 -7.92 10.60 8.62
C ALA A 74 -8.99 10.32 7.54
N GLY A 75 -9.07 9.09 7.00
CA GLY A 75 -10.00 8.72 5.94
C GLY A 75 -9.69 9.34 4.58
N LYS A 76 -8.52 9.96 4.41
CA LYS A 76 -8.09 10.58 3.13
C LYS A 76 -7.67 9.53 2.10
N VAL A 77 -7.16 8.39 2.56
CA VAL A 77 -6.81 7.24 1.73
C VAL A 77 -7.61 6.05 2.22
N ASP A 78 -8.40 5.45 1.33
CA ASP A 78 -8.97 4.13 1.60
C ASP A 78 -7.88 3.09 1.38
N PHE A 79 -7.59 2.29 2.40
CA PHE A 79 -6.63 1.19 2.33
C PHE A 79 -7.37 -0.07 2.78
N LYS A 80 -7.54 -1.03 1.88
CA LYS A 80 -8.21 -2.31 2.16
C LYS A 80 -7.18 -3.41 2.43
N GLY A 81 -7.63 -4.48 3.09
CA GLY A 81 -6.76 -5.57 3.52
C GLY A 81 -5.93 -5.16 4.74
N THR A 82 -4.60 -5.32 4.64
CA THR A 82 -3.67 -5.13 5.77
C THR A 82 -3.76 -3.75 6.43
N GLY A 83 -4.00 -2.67 5.68
CA GLY A 83 -4.10 -1.32 6.25
C GLY A 83 -5.47 -0.97 6.83
N SER A 84 -6.48 -1.84 6.74
CA SER A 84 -7.70 -1.71 7.55
C SER A 84 -7.35 -1.70 9.04
N TYR A 85 -6.32 -2.45 9.42
CA TYR A 85 -5.83 -2.53 10.80
C TYR A 85 -5.21 -1.20 11.29
N LEU A 86 -4.80 -0.30 10.39
CA LEU A 86 -4.38 1.07 10.76
C LEU A 86 -5.55 1.96 11.15
N LYS A 87 -6.77 1.62 10.71
CA LYS A 87 -8.00 2.36 11.04
C LYS A 87 -8.54 1.98 12.42
N ASP A 88 -8.15 0.82 12.95
CA ASP A 88 -8.58 0.39 14.28
C ASP A 88 -7.93 1.27 15.36
N THR A 89 -8.77 2.01 16.08
CA THR A 89 -8.37 2.95 17.14
C THR A 89 -8.57 2.40 18.55
N SER A 90 -9.19 1.22 18.68
CA SER A 90 -9.72 0.72 19.94
C SER A 90 -8.88 -0.42 20.51
N LYS A 91 -7.92 -0.08 21.37
CA LYS A 91 -7.37 -1.05 22.34
C LYS A 91 -8.23 -1.02 23.60
N LEU A 92 -9.12 -2.00 23.72
CA LEU A 92 -9.92 -2.22 24.93
C LEU A 92 -9.07 -2.99 25.97
N GLY A 93 -8.56 -2.30 26.99
CA GLY A 93 -8.08 -2.91 28.24
C GLY A 93 -6.90 -3.89 28.14
N ARG A 94 -6.74 -4.72 29.18
CA ARG A 94 -5.66 -5.73 29.35
C ARG A 94 -5.84 -6.91 28.38
N ILE A 95 -5.58 -6.70 27.09
CA ILE A 95 -5.55 -7.75 26.07
C ILE A 95 -4.14 -7.79 25.47
N VAL A 96 -3.57 -8.99 25.37
CA VAL A 96 -2.33 -9.23 24.63
C VAL A 96 -2.71 -9.56 23.19
N GLU A 97 -2.28 -8.73 22.25
CA GLU A 97 -2.54 -8.90 20.83
C GLU A 97 -1.26 -9.28 20.10
N ILE A 98 -1.32 -10.39 19.35
CA ILE A 98 -0.23 -10.88 18.52
C ILE A 98 -0.67 -10.73 17.07
N LEU A 99 0.02 -9.87 16.33
CA LEU A 99 -0.26 -9.63 14.92
C LEU A 99 0.74 -10.40 14.06
N THR A 100 0.22 -11.19 13.12
CA THR A 100 1.02 -11.95 12.15
C THR A 100 0.82 -11.36 10.76
N ARG A 101 1.93 -10.99 10.11
CA ARG A 101 1.96 -10.48 8.73
C ARG A 101 2.61 -11.52 7.82
N PHE A 102 1.91 -11.84 6.75
CA PHE A 102 2.45 -12.58 5.61
C PHE A 102 2.62 -11.63 4.42
N LYS A 103 3.83 -11.54 3.88
CA LYS A 103 4.19 -10.74 2.71
C LYS A 103 4.65 -11.67 1.61
N PHE A 104 3.99 -11.58 0.46
CA PHE A 104 4.39 -12.25 -0.77
C PHE A 104 4.75 -11.21 -1.82
N LYS A 105 5.98 -11.28 -2.33
CA LYS A 105 6.39 -10.60 -3.56
C LYS A 105 6.45 -11.66 -4.65
N THR A 106 6.00 -11.32 -5.86
CA THR A 106 5.99 -12.28 -6.98
C THR A 106 6.73 -11.71 -8.17
N VAL A 107 6.43 -10.46 -8.52
CA VAL A 107 7.02 -9.79 -9.67
C VAL A 107 7.32 -8.32 -9.35
N ARG A 108 8.30 -7.77 -10.07
CA ARG A 108 8.56 -6.34 -10.16
C ARG A 108 8.40 -5.93 -11.62
N SER A 109 7.55 -4.96 -11.90
CA SER A 109 7.41 -4.35 -13.23
C SER A 109 8.25 -3.09 -13.30
N LEU A 110 9.08 -2.97 -14.33
CA LEU A 110 9.88 -1.78 -14.61
C LEU A 110 9.53 -1.25 -15.99
N ASP A 111 9.31 0.07 -16.07
CA ASP A 111 9.39 0.78 -17.33
C ASP A 111 10.88 1.06 -17.62
N THR A 112 11.29 0.85 -18.87
CA THR A 112 12.69 1.05 -19.29
C THR A 112 12.94 2.52 -19.64
N LEU A 113 11.89 3.35 -19.71
CA LEU A 113 11.98 4.81 -19.81
C LEU A 113 12.35 5.40 -18.44
N VAL A 114 13.57 5.11 -18.01
CA VAL A 114 14.24 5.86 -16.93
C VAL A 114 14.43 7.28 -17.46
N PHE A 115 13.87 8.26 -16.74
CA PHE A 115 14.15 9.68 -16.91
C PHE A 115 15.67 9.88 -17.04
N LEU A 116 16.10 10.39 -18.20
CA LEU A 116 17.40 11.06 -18.36
C LEU A 116 17.48 12.26 -17.42
#